data_AF-A0A133NC35-F1
#
_entry.id   AF-A0A133NC35-F1
#
_cell.length_a   1.000
_cell.length_b   1.000
_cell.length_c   1.000
_cell.angle_alpha   90.00
_cell.angle_beta   90.00
_cell.angle_gamma   90.00
#
_symmetry.space_group_name_H-M   'P 1'
#
loop_
_entity.id
_entity.type
_entity.pdbx_description
1 polymer ?
#
loop_
_entity_poly.entity_id
_entity_poly.type
_entity_poly.pdbx_seq_one_letter_code
_entity_poly.pdbx_strand_id
1 'polypeptide(L)'
;MNRIKLLLKYFIGNSFNNASSNIKSRNLAIVMYILIIIGISTPIANMIDSMYPNFASIGQEGYLLSIIFLIGSLTLLVLGVYDILDSFFFSQDIEPLMPLPFKSGEIMIGKFITCLVDMYIYLSITIIPLISFGLNVKIGFSYFLMIIPVYLFAPIIIVIFCILITMILMSFINVSKYQNAFKIIFGTLGIVLILGVYSLNSTGLNSENVSVALKNKTALVDLTNKIFITTTFSVKALLYSNSLKGLLNLGLLIGISIVALIIAYFLGKLMYKKILSRNLNVYSERKNILENNKDKVVVRSSVRKAMILRELRTILRDPSNFINCVVMIVYMPIFIFIFFIKGNILAGDTQLAKDTIIMASTFIVTALTIAGNSVASTALSREGKEIFISKYIPVDYKVQIQSKLIVSFIVNGLVLILGIAILIYLKSSPLVIVMSLLVQMGTIVAISLWGMILDYLSPKLEWTDTKNLYSKNFKPLLVMLICLVIGGFNIGLIVTQSPIIVFLIDISILLIVSLILYKILMKKGLEAYKRL
;
A
#
# COMPACT_ATOMS: atom_id res chain seq x y z
N MET A 1 -22.86 -34.21 9.97
CA MET A 1 -22.19 -33.21 9.09
C MET A 1 -20.99 -32.63 9.84
N ASN A 2 -19.76 -32.80 9.34
CA ASN A 2 -18.53 -32.38 10.01
C ASN A 2 -18.61 -30.92 10.48
N ARG A 3 -18.42 -30.68 11.77
CA ARG A 3 -18.41 -29.34 12.40
C ARG A 3 -17.48 -28.36 11.66
N ILE A 4 -16.35 -28.87 11.16
CA ILE A 4 -15.40 -28.14 10.32
C ILE A 4 -16.00 -27.68 8.99
N LYS A 5 -16.82 -28.51 8.32
CA LYS A 5 -17.47 -28.15 7.04
C LYS A 5 -18.52 -27.05 7.24
N LEU A 6 -19.21 -27.04 8.38
CA LEU A 6 -20.14 -25.97 8.75
C LEU A 6 -19.40 -24.65 9.03
N LEU A 7 -18.30 -24.69 9.79
CA LEU A 7 -17.45 -23.52 10.04
C LEU A 7 -16.84 -22.96 8.75
N LEU A 8 -16.35 -23.82 7.85
CA LEU A 8 -15.84 -23.41 6.55
C LEU A 8 -16.91 -22.72 5.70
N LYS A 9 -18.11 -23.31 5.63
CA LYS A 9 -19.24 -22.71 4.90
C LYS A 9 -19.63 -21.36 5.50
N TYR A 10 -19.56 -21.22 6.83
CA TYR A 10 -19.85 -19.97 7.51
C TYR A 10 -18.79 -18.90 7.21
N PHE A 11 -17.49 -19.18 7.40
CA PHE A 11 -16.44 -18.18 7.18
C PHE A 11 -16.29 -17.79 5.71
N ILE A 12 -16.30 -18.75 4.79
CA ILE A 12 -16.27 -18.48 3.34
C ILE A 12 -17.57 -17.78 2.92
N GLY A 13 -18.72 -18.21 3.44
CA GLY A 13 -19.99 -17.55 3.18
C GLY A 13 -20.01 -16.09 3.63
N ASN A 14 -19.43 -15.80 4.80
CA ASN A 14 -19.35 -14.45 5.36
C ASN A 14 -18.36 -13.56 4.60
N SER A 15 -17.19 -14.07 4.22
CA SER A 15 -16.21 -13.31 3.42
C SER A 15 -16.79 -12.93 2.04
N PHE A 16 -17.52 -13.85 1.39
CA PHE A 16 -18.18 -13.58 0.10
C PHE A 16 -19.46 -12.73 0.23
N ASN A 17 -20.25 -12.86 1.31
CA ASN A 17 -21.48 -12.09 1.49
C ASN A 17 -21.23 -10.65 1.98
N ASN A 18 -20.18 -10.41 2.78
CA ASN A 18 -19.77 -9.06 3.15
C ASN A 18 -19.29 -8.23 1.95
N ALA A 19 -18.91 -8.87 0.83
CA ALA A 19 -18.51 -8.17 -0.39
C ALA A 19 -19.70 -7.54 -1.15
N SER A 20 -20.91 -8.12 -1.10
CA SER A 20 -22.16 -7.43 -1.46
C SER A 20 -23.41 -8.25 -1.16
N SER A 21 -24.47 -7.61 -0.65
CA SER A 21 -25.77 -8.24 -0.36
C SER A 21 -26.62 -8.58 -1.60
N ASN A 22 -26.26 -8.04 -2.78
CA ASN A 22 -27.01 -8.24 -4.04
C ASN A 22 -26.28 -9.17 -5.02
N ILE A 23 -27.02 -10.11 -5.64
CA ILE A 23 -26.47 -11.11 -6.57
C ILE A 23 -25.83 -10.47 -7.82
N LYS A 24 -26.43 -9.38 -8.35
CA LYS A 24 -25.89 -8.62 -9.49
C LYS A 24 -24.59 -7.88 -9.15
N SER A 25 -24.48 -7.30 -7.95
CA SER A 25 -23.24 -6.64 -7.50
C SER A 25 -22.13 -7.64 -7.21
N ARG A 26 -22.47 -8.87 -6.80
CA ARG A 26 -21.49 -9.94 -6.55
C ARG A 26 -20.81 -10.42 -7.83
N ASN A 27 -21.58 -10.65 -8.89
CA ASN A 27 -21.02 -11.05 -10.18
C ASN A 27 -20.16 -9.93 -10.78
N LEU A 28 -20.58 -8.67 -10.62
CA LEU A 28 -19.80 -7.50 -11.03
C LEU A 28 -18.50 -7.37 -10.22
N ALA A 29 -18.52 -7.64 -8.92
CA ALA A 29 -17.32 -7.66 -8.08
C ALA A 29 -16.33 -8.76 -8.49
N ILE A 30 -16.80 -9.95 -8.84
CA ILE A 30 -15.95 -11.05 -9.35
C ILE A 30 -15.30 -10.66 -10.69
N VAL A 31 -16.06 -10.07 -11.61
CA VAL A 31 -15.54 -9.59 -12.90
C VAL A 31 -14.48 -8.51 -12.69
N MET A 32 -14.74 -7.55 -11.79
CA MET A 32 -13.77 -6.51 -11.44
C MET A 32 -12.50 -7.11 -10.83
N TYR A 33 -12.63 -8.12 -9.97
CA TYR A 33 -11.50 -8.80 -9.37
C TYR A 33 -10.61 -9.50 -10.42
N ILE A 34 -11.23 -10.20 -11.38
CA ILE A 34 -10.54 -10.82 -12.51
C ILE A 34 -9.83 -9.76 -13.37
N LEU A 35 -10.50 -8.64 -13.67
CA LEU A 35 -9.90 -7.53 -14.43
C LEU A 35 -8.69 -6.91 -13.71
N ILE A 36 -8.73 -6.77 -12.38
CA ILE A 36 -7.60 -6.27 -11.59
C ILE A 36 -6.42 -7.25 -11.65
N ILE A 37 -6.66 -8.56 -11.52
CA ILE A 37 -5.61 -9.57 -11.63
C ILE A 37 -4.97 -9.51 -13.01
N ILE A 38 -5.76 -9.47 -14.08
CA ILE A 38 -5.27 -9.36 -15.46
C ILE A 38 -4.47 -8.05 -15.64
N GLY A 39 -5.00 -6.93 -15.16
CA GLY A 39 -4.36 -5.62 -15.25
C GLY A 39 -3.00 -5.53 -14.54
N ILE A 40 -2.83 -6.21 -13.39
CA ILE A 40 -1.56 -6.21 -12.65
C ILE A 40 -0.59 -7.27 -13.19
N SER A 41 -1.09 -8.43 -13.62
CA SER A 41 -0.25 -9.54 -14.07
C SER A 41 0.30 -9.36 -15.49
N THR A 42 -0.44 -8.71 -16.39
CA THR A 42 -0.03 -8.44 -17.78
C THR A 42 1.28 -7.64 -17.91
N PRO A 43 1.50 -6.52 -17.19
CA PRO A 43 2.78 -5.80 -17.27
C PRO A 43 3.94 -6.62 -16.71
N ILE A 44 3.71 -7.50 -15.72
CA ILE A 44 4.73 -8.40 -15.20
C ILE A 44 5.12 -9.45 -16.24
N ALA A 45 4.14 -10.02 -16.95
CA ALA A 45 4.38 -10.96 -18.04
C ALA A 45 5.15 -10.29 -19.20
N ASN A 46 4.73 -9.10 -19.63
CA ASN A 46 5.44 -8.33 -20.66
C ASN A 46 6.89 -8.01 -20.24
N MET A 47 7.13 -7.72 -18.95
CA MET A 47 8.48 -7.53 -18.43
C MET A 47 9.31 -8.81 -18.57
N ILE A 48 8.76 -9.97 -18.23
CA ILE A 48 9.45 -11.26 -18.37
C ILE A 48 9.73 -11.59 -19.84
N ASP A 49 8.76 -11.37 -20.72
CA ASP A 49 8.91 -11.58 -22.17
C ASP A 49 10.04 -10.70 -22.73
N SER A 50 10.11 -9.43 -22.30
CA SER A 50 11.17 -8.51 -22.73
C SER A 50 12.57 -8.90 -22.22
N MET A 51 12.66 -9.52 -21.04
CA MET A 51 13.91 -9.95 -20.42
C MET A 51 14.36 -11.34 -20.90
N TYR A 52 13.41 -12.16 -21.37
CA TYR A 52 13.65 -13.53 -21.83
C TYR A 52 14.83 -13.69 -22.80
N PRO A 53 14.92 -12.96 -23.94
CA PRO A 53 16.01 -13.15 -24.90
C PRO A 53 17.39 -12.88 -24.29
N ASN A 54 17.48 -11.95 -23.32
CA ASN A 54 18.73 -11.59 -22.65
C ASN A 54 19.21 -12.69 -21.70
N PHE A 55 18.31 -13.43 -21.05
CA PHE A 55 18.67 -14.52 -20.15
C PHE A 55 18.80 -15.86 -20.86
N ALA A 56 18.09 -16.05 -21.97
CA ALA A 56 18.23 -17.21 -22.84
C ALA A 56 19.62 -17.27 -23.50
N SER A 57 20.16 -16.12 -23.95
CA SER A 57 21.51 -16.04 -24.53
C SER A 57 22.62 -16.38 -23.52
N ILE A 58 22.37 -16.17 -22.23
CA ILE A 58 23.29 -16.47 -21.11
C ILE A 58 23.05 -17.90 -20.54
N GLY A 59 22.00 -18.60 -20.99
CA GLY A 59 21.63 -19.93 -20.49
C GLY A 59 21.09 -19.95 -19.06
N GLN A 60 20.59 -18.81 -18.57
CA GLN A 60 20.13 -18.59 -17.19
C GLN A 60 18.63 -18.24 -17.11
N GLU A 61 17.82 -18.91 -17.92
CA GLU A 61 16.37 -18.73 -17.97
C GLU A 61 15.69 -18.97 -16.61
N GLY A 62 16.26 -19.84 -15.78
CA GLY A 62 15.79 -20.12 -14.41
C GLY A 62 15.73 -18.93 -13.47
N TYR A 63 16.49 -17.89 -13.76
CA TYR A 63 16.47 -16.66 -12.99
C TYR A 63 15.13 -15.91 -13.14
N LEU A 64 14.54 -15.91 -14.34
CA LEU A 64 13.23 -15.28 -14.59
C LEU A 64 12.14 -15.95 -13.77
N LEU A 65 12.18 -17.27 -13.69
CA LEU A 65 11.26 -18.04 -12.87
C LEU A 65 11.43 -17.71 -11.37
N SER A 66 12.67 -17.48 -10.93
CA SER A 66 12.95 -17.01 -9.56
C SER A 66 12.35 -15.64 -9.29
N ILE A 67 12.43 -14.70 -10.23
CA ILE A 67 11.80 -13.38 -10.11
C ILE A 67 10.28 -13.51 -9.94
N ILE A 68 9.63 -14.39 -10.72
CA ILE A 68 8.17 -14.61 -10.63
C ILE A 68 7.79 -15.11 -9.23
N PHE A 69 8.47 -16.14 -8.73
CA PHE A 69 8.19 -16.68 -7.40
C PHE A 69 8.57 -15.71 -6.27
N LEU A 70 9.63 -14.92 -6.43
CA LEU A 70 10.01 -13.88 -5.47
C LEU A 70 8.92 -12.80 -5.37
N ILE A 71 8.42 -12.30 -6.51
CA ILE A 71 7.30 -11.35 -6.53
C ILE A 71 6.09 -11.95 -5.82
N GLY A 72 5.71 -13.19 -6.16
CA GLY A 72 4.60 -13.89 -5.50
C GLY A 72 4.81 -14.09 -4.00
N SER A 73 6.01 -14.42 -3.57
CA SER A 73 6.32 -14.62 -2.14
C SER A 73 6.29 -13.32 -1.35
N LEU A 74 6.74 -12.22 -1.94
CA LEU A 74 6.70 -10.89 -1.33
C LEU A 74 5.26 -10.38 -1.25
N THR A 75 4.45 -10.54 -2.29
CA THR A 75 3.04 -10.14 -2.23
C THR A 75 2.29 -10.91 -1.15
N LEU A 76 2.52 -12.22 -1.05
CA LEU A 76 1.95 -13.06 0.01
C LEU A 76 2.42 -12.66 1.42
N LEU A 77 3.68 -12.26 1.59
CA LEU A 77 4.17 -11.83 2.89
C LEU A 77 3.47 -10.54 3.34
N VAL A 78 3.37 -9.56 2.44
CA VAL A 78 2.84 -8.22 2.76
C VAL A 78 1.33 -8.24 2.96
N LEU A 79 0.60 -8.77 1.99
CA LEU A 79 -0.86 -8.86 2.08
C LEU A 79 -1.26 -9.91 3.11
N GLY A 80 -0.51 -11.01 3.18
CA GLY A 80 -0.89 -12.11 4.03
C GLY A 80 -0.82 -11.82 5.52
N VAL A 81 0.19 -11.08 5.99
CA VAL A 81 0.24 -10.62 7.39
C VAL A 81 -0.97 -9.75 7.71
N TYR A 82 -1.39 -8.89 6.78
CA TYR A 82 -2.57 -8.04 6.94
C TYR A 82 -3.86 -8.86 7.09
N ASP A 83 -4.12 -9.80 6.17
CA ASP A 83 -5.37 -10.56 6.17
C ASP A 83 -5.47 -11.56 7.32
N ILE A 84 -4.33 -12.13 7.74
CA ILE A 84 -4.29 -12.96 8.95
C ILE A 84 -4.62 -12.11 10.18
N LEU A 85 -4.10 -10.89 10.30
CA LEU A 85 -4.45 -10.00 11.42
C LEU A 85 -5.94 -9.66 11.42
N ASP A 86 -6.50 -9.32 10.25
CA ASP A 86 -7.92 -8.97 10.09
C ASP A 86 -8.85 -10.15 10.42
N SER A 87 -8.61 -11.29 9.79
CA SER A 87 -9.45 -12.48 9.95
C SER A 87 -9.29 -13.15 11.30
N PHE A 88 -8.08 -13.30 11.86
CA PHE A 88 -7.89 -14.02 13.13
C PHE A 88 -8.29 -13.18 14.35
N PHE A 89 -8.05 -11.87 14.31
CA PHE A 89 -8.09 -11.06 15.53
C PHE A 89 -9.03 -9.88 15.49
N PHE A 90 -9.30 -9.29 14.32
CA PHE A 90 -10.17 -8.11 14.21
C PHE A 90 -11.60 -8.45 13.78
N SER A 91 -11.82 -9.67 13.29
CA SER A 91 -13.16 -10.13 12.93
C SER A 91 -14.01 -10.32 14.19
N GLN A 92 -15.13 -9.61 14.27
CA GLN A 92 -16.14 -9.74 15.32
C GLN A 92 -16.85 -11.10 15.29
N ASP A 93 -16.52 -11.96 14.32
CA ASP A 93 -17.12 -13.29 14.13
C ASP A 93 -16.82 -14.26 15.29
N ILE A 94 -15.85 -13.96 16.16
CA ILE A 94 -15.51 -14.83 17.29
C ILE A 94 -16.55 -14.71 18.42
N GLU A 95 -17.06 -13.50 18.68
CA GLU A 95 -18.04 -13.25 19.77
C GLU A 95 -19.31 -14.12 19.67
N PRO A 96 -19.97 -14.25 18.49
CA PRO A 96 -21.13 -15.12 18.34
C PRO A 96 -20.79 -16.62 18.26
N LEU A 97 -19.53 -16.98 17.95
CA LEU A 97 -19.08 -18.39 17.89
C LEU A 97 -18.63 -18.93 19.26
N MET A 98 -18.32 -18.05 20.21
CA MET A 98 -17.86 -18.38 21.56
C MET A 98 -18.88 -19.15 22.44
N PRO A 99 -20.20 -18.89 22.39
CA PRO A 99 -21.19 -19.67 23.13
C PRO A 99 -21.51 -21.05 22.51
N LEU A 100 -21.01 -21.35 21.32
CA LEU A 100 -21.27 -22.62 20.62
C LEU A 100 -20.26 -23.70 21.03
N PRO A 101 -20.63 -25.00 21.03
CA PRO A 101 -19.79 -26.11 21.50
C PRO A 101 -18.72 -26.53 20.46
N PHE A 102 -17.97 -25.57 19.92
CA PHE A 102 -16.83 -25.79 19.03
C PHE A 102 -15.53 -25.80 19.82
N LYS A 103 -14.63 -26.74 19.49
CA LYS A 103 -13.28 -26.73 20.08
C LYS A 103 -12.48 -25.58 19.46
N SER A 104 -11.65 -24.89 20.26
CA SER A 104 -10.83 -23.77 19.76
C SER A 104 -9.93 -24.14 18.57
N GLY A 105 -9.49 -25.40 18.50
CA GLY A 105 -8.73 -25.92 17.35
C GLY A 105 -9.54 -26.05 16.05
N GLU A 106 -10.85 -26.30 16.13
CA GLU A 106 -11.74 -26.38 14.96
C GLU A 106 -11.98 -24.99 14.35
N ILE A 107 -12.16 -23.98 15.21
CA ILE A 107 -12.30 -22.58 14.78
C ILE A 107 -11.00 -22.09 14.10
N MET A 108 -9.86 -22.43 14.70
CA MET A 108 -8.56 -22.07 14.15
C MET A 108 -8.31 -22.71 12.77
N ILE A 109 -8.62 -24.00 12.58
CA ILE A 109 -8.52 -24.66 11.26
C ILE A 109 -9.45 -23.97 10.25
N GLY A 110 -10.67 -23.64 10.64
CA GLY A 110 -11.61 -22.91 9.79
C GLY A 110 -11.04 -21.59 9.28
N LYS A 111 -10.50 -20.76 10.20
CA LYS A 111 -9.86 -19.47 9.86
C LYS A 111 -8.56 -19.63 9.06
N PHE A 112 -7.79 -20.68 9.34
CA PHE A 112 -6.57 -20.98 8.60
C PHE A 112 -6.88 -21.31 7.14
N ILE A 113 -7.89 -22.14 6.89
CA ILE A 113 -8.29 -22.50 5.53
C ILE A 113 -8.87 -21.28 4.79
N THR A 114 -9.65 -20.43 5.45
CA THR A 114 -10.14 -19.21 4.79
C THR A 114 -9.01 -18.25 4.43
N CYS A 115 -8.05 -18.04 5.33
CA CYS A 115 -6.83 -17.29 5.01
C CYS A 115 -6.07 -17.92 3.85
N LEU A 116 -5.90 -19.25 3.82
CA LEU A 116 -5.23 -19.91 2.71
C LEU A 116 -5.93 -19.62 1.37
N VAL A 117 -7.27 -19.63 1.34
CA VAL A 117 -8.04 -19.29 0.13
C VAL A 117 -7.75 -17.84 -0.31
N ASP A 118 -7.76 -16.89 0.62
CA ASP A 118 -7.44 -15.48 0.33
C ASP A 118 -5.99 -15.32 -0.18
N MET A 119 -5.06 -16.15 0.30
CA MET A 119 -3.66 -16.15 -0.16
C MET A 119 -3.51 -16.70 -1.57
N TYR A 120 -4.26 -17.76 -1.93
CA TYR A 120 -4.27 -18.25 -3.32
C TYR A 120 -4.85 -17.24 -4.30
N ILE A 121 -5.81 -16.44 -3.82
CA ILE A 121 -6.39 -15.31 -4.51
C ILE A 121 -5.31 -14.24 -4.77
N TYR A 122 -4.46 -13.90 -3.80
CA TYR A 122 -3.32 -12.98 -4.06
C TYR A 122 -2.23 -13.57 -4.96
N LEU A 123 -1.97 -14.88 -4.85
CA LEU A 123 -0.98 -15.56 -5.68
C LEU A 123 -1.38 -15.59 -7.16
N SER A 124 -2.67 -15.39 -7.49
CA SER A 124 -3.16 -15.48 -8.88
C SER A 124 -2.53 -14.46 -9.81
N ILE A 125 -1.97 -13.38 -9.27
CA ILE A 125 -1.17 -12.39 -10.00
C ILE A 125 0.03 -13.03 -10.72
N THR A 126 0.55 -14.16 -10.22
CA THR A 126 1.70 -14.86 -10.79
C THR A 126 1.36 -15.86 -11.90
N ILE A 127 0.07 -16.20 -12.11
CA ILE A 127 -0.34 -17.23 -13.07
C ILE A 127 0.02 -16.85 -14.51
N ILE A 128 -0.33 -15.63 -14.94
CA ILE A 128 -0.07 -15.16 -16.31
C ILE A 128 1.45 -15.07 -16.61
N PRO A 129 2.28 -14.51 -15.71
CA PRO A 129 3.75 -14.58 -15.80
C PRO A 129 4.32 -16.00 -15.96
N LEU A 130 3.80 -16.99 -15.21
CA LEU A 130 4.26 -18.39 -15.30
C LEU A 130 3.93 -19.02 -16.65
N ILE A 131 2.78 -18.67 -17.22
CA ILE A 131 2.34 -19.13 -18.54
C ILE A 131 3.19 -18.49 -19.63
N SER A 132 3.45 -17.17 -19.59
CA SER A 132 4.26 -16.50 -20.61
C SER A 132 5.70 -17.03 -20.64
N PHE A 133 6.30 -17.29 -19.47
CA PHE A 133 7.59 -17.97 -19.38
C PHE A 133 7.56 -19.37 -20.04
N GLY A 134 6.54 -20.17 -19.76
CA GLY A 134 6.38 -21.51 -20.35
C GLY A 134 6.26 -21.51 -21.87
N LEU A 135 5.56 -20.51 -22.43
CA LEU A 135 5.41 -20.33 -23.88
C LEU A 135 6.73 -19.94 -24.54
N ASN A 136 7.54 -19.08 -23.90
CA ASN A 136 8.81 -18.61 -24.43
C ASN A 136 9.91 -19.68 -24.46
N VAL A 137 9.96 -20.54 -23.44
CA VAL A 137 10.96 -21.63 -23.37
C VAL A 137 10.56 -22.82 -24.23
N LYS A 138 9.32 -22.88 -24.74
CA LYS A 138 8.77 -24.01 -25.51
C LYS A 138 8.94 -25.37 -24.79
N ILE A 139 8.97 -25.35 -23.46
CA ILE A 139 9.03 -26.57 -22.66
C ILE A 139 7.67 -27.25 -22.85
N GLY A 140 7.67 -28.50 -23.33
CA GLY A 140 6.45 -29.22 -23.68
C GLY A 140 5.41 -29.33 -22.56
N PHE A 141 4.31 -30.03 -22.84
CA PHE A 141 3.13 -30.12 -21.98
C PHE A 141 3.40 -30.50 -20.49
N SER A 142 4.51 -31.19 -20.20
CA SER A 142 4.95 -31.53 -18.83
C SER A 142 5.16 -30.31 -17.92
N TYR A 143 5.57 -29.16 -18.45
CA TYR A 143 5.72 -27.93 -17.67
C TYR A 143 4.38 -27.42 -17.13
N PHE A 144 3.35 -27.38 -17.98
CA PHE A 144 2.01 -26.93 -17.58
C PHE A 144 1.38 -27.84 -16.52
N LEU A 145 1.63 -29.16 -16.62
CA LEU A 145 1.23 -30.12 -15.60
C LEU A 145 1.92 -29.88 -14.25
N MET A 146 3.23 -29.56 -14.26
CA MET A 146 3.99 -29.32 -13.03
C MET A 146 3.70 -27.98 -12.35
N ILE A 147 3.18 -26.97 -13.08
CA ILE A 147 2.77 -25.70 -12.47
C ILE A 147 1.69 -25.92 -11.40
N ILE A 148 0.72 -26.80 -11.64
CA ILE A 148 -0.42 -27.01 -10.73
C ILE A 148 0.02 -27.40 -9.30
N PRO A 149 0.79 -28.49 -9.09
CA PRO A 149 1.25 -28.86 -7.75
C PRO A 149 2.22 -27.83 -7.18
N VAL A 150 3.11 -27.24 -7.98
CA VAL A 150 4.04 -26.20 -7.49
C VAL A 150 3.28 -24.99 -6.97
N TYR A 151 2.26 -24.53 -7.71
CA TYR A 151 1.42 -23.41 -7.34
C TYR A 151 0.62 -23.66 -6.07
N LEU A 152 0.16 -24.90 -5.85
CA LEU A 152 -0.57 -25.29 -4.64
C LEU A 152 0.35 -25.31 -3.41
N PHE A 153 1.54 -25.88 -3.50
CA PHE A 153 2.39 -26.09 -2.31
C PHE A 153 3.37 -24.95 -2.01
N ALA A 154 3.77 -24.17 -3.02
CA ALA A 154 4.69 -23.03 -2.85
C ALA A 154 4.26 -22.00 -1.79
N PRO A 155 2.99 -21.55 -1.71
CA PRO A 155 2.59 -20.49 -0.77
C PRO A 155 2.50 -20.96 0.69
N ILE A 156 2.34 -22.26 0.94
CA ILE A 156 1.97 -22.80 2.26
C ILE A 156 2.97 -22.38 3.34
N ILE A 157 4.27 -22.48 3.06
CA ILE A 157 5.32 -22.13 4.03
C ILE A 157 5.36 -20.62 4.30
N ILE A 158 5.11 -19.78 3.29
CA ILE A 158 5.04 -18.33 3.46
C ILE A 158 3.84 -17.98 4.34
N VAL A 159 2.69 -18.62 4.13
CA VAL A 159 1.48 -18.39 4.96
C VAL A 159 1.75 -18.78 6.42
N ILE A 160 2.41 -19.91 6.65
CA ILE A 160 2.77 -20.34 8.00
C ILE A 160 3.74 -19.35 8.65
N PHE A 161 4.71 -18.84 7.89
CA PHE A 161 5.60 -17.79 8.35
C PHE A 161 4.84 -16.51 8.74
N CYS A 162 3.87 -16.08 7.93
CA CYS A 162 3.00 -14.94 8.25
C CYS A 162 2.17 -15.19 9.53
N ILE A 163 1.65 -16.41 9.72
CA ILE A 163 0.91 -16.77 10.93
C ILE A 163 1.83 -16.72 12.15
N LEU A 164 3.05 -17.26 12.06
CA LEU A 164 4.00 -17.21 13.17
C LEU A 164 4.34 -15.77 13.55
N ILE A 165 4.62 -14.92 12.56
CA ILE A 165 4.87 -13.48 12.78
C ILE A 165 3.67 -12.85 13.49
N THR A 166 2.47 -13.02 12.97
CA THR A 166 1.26 -12.39 13.55
C THR A 166 0.96 -12.90 14.97
N MET A 167 1.16 -14.19 15.22
CA MET A 167 1.02 -14.80 16.54
C MET A 167 2.05 -14.27 17.54
N ILE A 168 3.31 -14.11 17.13
CA ILE A 168 4.38 -13.52 17.95
C ILE A 168 4.01 -12.07 18.30
N LEU A 169 3.62 -11.25 17.33
CA LEU A 169 3.27 -9.84 17.57
C LEU A 169 2.11 -9.68 18.56
N MET A 170 1.07 -10.51 18.41
CA MET A 170 -0.09 -10.54 19.29
C MET A 170 0.25 -11.03 20.70
N SER A 171 1.31 -11.82 20.86
CA SER A 171 1.77 -12.25 22.17
C SER A 171 2.42 -11.10 22.97
N PHE A 172 3.01 -10.11 22.28
CA PHE A 172 3.72 -9.00 22.93
C PHE A 172 2.89 -7.71 23.01
N ILE A 173 2.00 -7.44 22.05
CA ILE A 173 1.31 -6.14 21.91
C ILE A 173 -0.21 -6.36 21.85
N ASN A 174 -1.00 -5.48 22.48
CA ASN A 174 -2.45 -5.41 22.25
C ASN A 174 -2.72 -4.78 20.87
N VAL A 175 -2.49 -5.55 19.81
CA VAL A 175 -2.60 -5.10 18.42
C VAL A 175 -4.03 -4.66 18.08
N SER A 176 -5.07 -5.14 18.79
CA SER A 176 -6.45 -4.67 18.66
C SER A 176 -6.61 -3.16 18.84
N LYS A 177 -5.81 -2.54 19.72
CA LYS A 177 -5.80 -1.09 19.94
C LYS A 177 -5.08 -0.32 18.82
N TYR A 178 -4.17 -0.98 18.09
CA TYR A 178 -3.27 -0.37 17.11
C TYR A 178 -3.34 -1.03 15.73
N GLN A 179 -4.48 -1.67 15.40
CA GLN A 179 -4.69 -2.45 14.17
C GLN A 179 -4.14 -1.75 12.94
N ASN A 180 -4.46 -0.48 12.78
CA ASN A 180 -4.08 0.32 11.63
C ASN A 180 -2.60 0.77 11.64
N ALA A 181 -1.96 0.90 12.80
CA ALA A 181 -0.51 1.15 12.88
C ALA A 181 0.29 -0.06 12.40
N PHE A 182 -0.17 -1.27 12.72
CA PHE A 182 0.40 -2.49 12.17
C PHE A 182 0.18 -2.63 10.66
N LYS A 183 -1.00 -2.23 10.16
CA LYS A 183 -1.27 -2.16 8.72
C LYS A 183 -0.27 -1.24 8.01
N ILE A 184 0.09 -0.11 8.63
CA ILE A 184 1.14 0.79 8.11
C ILE A 184 2.51 0.12 8.16
N ILE A 185 2.91 -0.43 9.31
CA ILE A 185 4.25 -1.02 9.48
C ILE A 185 4.47 -2.17 8.49
N PHE A 186 3.50 -3.06 8.29
CA PHE A 186 3.64 -4.16 7.34
C PHE A 186 3.52 -3.69 5.89
N GLY A 187 2.69 -2.70 5.59
CA GLY A 187 2.62 -2.08 4.26
C GLY A 187 3.94 -1.40 3.87
N THR A 188 4.52 -0.60 4.78
CA THR A 188 5.81 0.07 4.58
C THR A 188 6.96 -0.93 4.54
N LEU A 189 7.02 -1.88 5.47
CA LEU A 189 8.03 -2.95 5.47
C LEU A 189 7.96 -3.75 4.18
N GLY A 190 6.75 -4.02 3.67
CA GLY A 190 6.58 -4.69 2.39
C GLY A 190 7.26 -3.99 1.24
N ILE A 191 7.05 -2.68 1.14
CA ILE A 191 7.70 -1.85 0.11
C ILE A 191 9.22 -1.78 0.33
N VAL A 192 9.67 -1.59 1.57
CA VAL A 192 11.11 -1.59 1.90
C VAL A 192 11.76 -2.94 1.58
N LEU A 193 11.08 -4.06 1.80
CA LEU A 193 11.58 -5.39 1.44
C LEU A 193 11.62 -5.59 -0.08
N ILE A 194 10.60 -5.15 -0.81
CA ILE A 194 10.61 -5.16 -2.28
C ILE A 194 11.78 -4.31 -2.81
N LEU A 195 12.01 -3.14 -2.22
CA LEU A 195 13.13 -2.26 -2.57
C LEU A 195 14.49 -2.83 -2.16
N GLY A 196 14.57 -3.44 -0.99
CA GLY A 196 15.77 -4.11 -0.50
C GLY A 196 16.18 -5.25 -1.43
N VAL A 197 15.24 -6.15 -1.75
CA VAL A 197 15.45 -7.24 -2.72
C VAL A 197 15.84 -6.68 -4.09
N TYR A 198 15.20 -5.61 -4.55
CA TYR A 198 15.57 -4.95 -5.80
C TYR A 198 17.00 -4.37 -5.77
N SER A 199 17.39 -3.69 -4.70
CA SER A 199 18.73 -3.11 -4.53
C SER A 199 19.85 -4.15 -4.39
N LEU A 200 19.55 -5.28 -3.75
CA LEU A 200 20.46 -6.42 -3.63
C LEU A 200 20.66 -7.09 -4.99
N ASN A 201 19.61 -7.18 -5.81
CA ASN A 201 19.71 -7.68 -7.17
C ASN A 201 20.48 -6.73 -8.11
N SER A 202 20.47 -5.42 -7.87
CA SER A 202 21.28 -4.47 -8.66
C SER A 202 22.74 -4.40 -8.23
N THR A 203 23.05 -4.67 -6.96
CA THR A 203 24.42 -4.60 -6.41
C THR A 203 25.15 -5.95 -6.41
N GLY A 204 24.43 -7.07 -6.50
CA GLY A 204 25.01 -8.42 -6.53
C GLY A 204 25.77 -8.80 -7.81
N LEU A 205 25.75 -7.95 -8.84
CA LEU A 205 26.48 -8.13 -10.10
C LEU A 205 27.94 -7.61 -10.01
N ASN A 206 28.66 -7.97 -8.95
CA ASN A 206 30.12 -7.83 -8.97
C ASN A 206 30.70 -8.86 -9.96
N SER A 207 31.61 -8.40 -10.81
CA SER A 207 32.20 -9.11 -11.96
C SER A 207 32.76 -10.51 -11.66
N GLU A 208 33.14 -10.79 -10.42
CA GLU A 208 33.64 -12.10 -9.98
C GLU A 208 32.54 -13.17 -9.86
N ASN A 209 31.34 -12.81 -9.39
CA ASN A 209 30.22 -13.75 -9.24
C ASN A 209 29.57 -14.14 -10.58
N VAL A 210 29.73 -13.31 -11.60
CA VAL A 210 29.22 -13.57 -12.96
C VAL A 210 29.94 -14.77 -13.60
N SER A 211 31.25 -14.94 -13.33
CA SER A 211 32.06 -16.03 -13.88
C SER A 211 31.67 -17.43 -13.34
N VAL A 212 31.27 -17.51 -12.07
CA VAL A 212 30.74 -18.73 -11.44
C VAL A 212 29.30 -19.00 -11.88
N ALA A 213 28.52 -17.94 -12.09
CA ALA A 213 27.14 -18.05 -12.56
C ALA A 213 27.04 -18.62 -13.99
N LEU A 214 28.03 -18.37 -14.86
CA LEU A 214 28.07 -18.88 -16.24
C LEU A 214 28.28 -20.40 -16.35
N LYS A 215 28.79 -21.08 -15.31
CA LYS A 215 29.05 -22.54 -15.35
C LYS A 215 27.85 -23.40 -14.93
N ASN A 216 26.88 -22.85 -14.19
CA ASN A 216 25.75 -23.60 -13.63
C ASN A 216 24.42 -22.92 -13.96
N LYS A 217 23.54 -23.64 -14.68
CA LYS A 217 22.20 -23.15 -15.08
C LYS A 217 21.31 -22.65 -13.92
N THR A 218 21.61 -23.06 -12.67
CA THR A 218 20.86 -22.68 -11.46
C THR A 218 21.63 -21.78 -10.49
N ALA A 219 22.84 -21.33 -10.81
CA ALA A 219 23.67 -20.56 -9.86
C ALA A 219 23.00 -19.23 -9.43
N LEU A 220 22.38 -18.50 -10.35
CA LEU A 220 21.63 -17.29 -10.00
C LEU A 220 20.35 -17.57 -9.20
N VAL A 221 19.73 -18.73 -9.41
CA VAL A 221 18.55 -19.18 -8.67
C VAL A 221 18.91 -19.41 -7.20
N ASP A 222 20.07 -20.03 -6.94
CA ASP A 222 20.52 -20.34 -5.59
C ASP A 222 21.05 -19.12 -4.83
N LEU A 223 21.58 -18.11 -5.54
CA LEU A 223 22.01 -16.85 -4.94
C LEU A 223 20.84 -15.96 -4.51
N THR A 224 19.78 -15.91 -5.31
CA THR A 224 18.65 -14.97 -5.11
C THR A 224 17.57 -15.47 -4.17
N ASN A 225 17.42 -16.79 -4.04
CA ASN A 225 16.35 -17.40 -3.25
C ASN A 225 16.79 -17.88 -1.86
N LYS A 226 17.91 -17.40 -1.31
CA LYS A 226 18.34 -17.76 0.06
C LYS A 226 17.30 -17.39 1.14
N ILE A 227 16.49 -16.37 0.89
CA ILE A 227 15.48 -15.87 1.83
C ILE A 227 14.24 -16.79 1.84
N PHE A 228 13.86 -17.33 0.68
CA PHE A 228 12.67 -18.18 0.54
C PHE A 228 13.05 -19.56 0.00
N ILE A 229 13.28 -20.51 0.90
CA ILE A 229 13.71 -21.87 0.56
C ILE A 229 12.74 -22.53 -0.43
N THR A 230 11.44 -22.26 -0.33
CA THR A 230 10.43 -22.80 -1.25
C THR A 230 10.58 -22.35 -2.69
N THR A 231 11.05 -21.12 -2.93
CA THR A 231 11.17 -20.61 -4.31
C THR A 231 12.30 -21.33 -5.04
N THR A 232 13.38 -21.73 -4.36
CA THR A 232 14.43 -22.57 -4.98
C THR A 232 13.89 -23.92 -5.50
N PHE A 233 13.11 -24.63 -4.66
CA PHE A 233 12.56 -25.94 -5.01
C PHE A 233 11.48 -25.83 -6.09
N SER A 234 10.64 -24.80 -6.03
CA SER A 234 9.64 -24.51 -7.07
C SER A 234 10.28 -24.23 -8.43
N VAL A 235 11.34 -23.42 -8.45
CA VAL A 235 12.07 -23.07 -9.68
C VAL A 235 12.79 -24.30 -10.24
N LYS A 236 13.48 -25.07 -9.40
CA LYS A 236 14.17 -26.30 -9.83
C LYS A 236 13.20 -27.39 -10.29
N ALA A 237 12.02 -27.51 -9.70
CA ALA A 237 10.99 -28.45 -10.14
C ALA A 237 10.52 -28.14 -11.57
N LEU A 238 10.31 -26.85 -11.87
CA LEU A 238 9.80 -26.39 -13.15
C LEU A 238 10.86 -26.33 -14.26
N LEU A 239 12.11 -25.97 -13.95
CA LEU A 239 13.21 -25.98 -14.94
C LEU A 239 13.61 -27.38 -15.38
N TYR A 240 13.50 -28.35 -14.48
CA TYR A 240 13.85 -29.76 -14.74
C TYR A 240 12.60 -30.61 -14.98
N SER A 241 11.52 -30.02 -15.51
CA SER A 241 10.20 -30.65 -15.64
C SER A 241 10.19 -31.95 -16.44
N ASN A 242 11.13 -32.13 -17.36
CA ASN A 242 11.26 -33.34 -18.18
C ASN A 242 12.21 -34.40 -17.60
N SER A 243 12.65 -34.26 -16.36
CA SER A 243 13.64 -35.15 -15.73
C SER A 243 13.24 -35.58 -14.32
N LEU A 244 13.78 -36.72 -13.87
CA LEU A 244 13.58 -37.23 -12.50
C LEU A 244 14.00 -36.22 -11.41
N LYS A 245 14.92 -35.30 -11.73
CA LYS A 245 15.32 -34.21 -10.82
C LYS A 245 14.18 -33.22 -10.55
N GLY A 246 13.30 -32.97 -11.52
CA GLY A 246 12.12 -32.12 -11.33
C GLY A 246 11.11 -32.74 -10.37
N LEU A 247 10.83 -34.03 -10.53
CA LEU A 247 9.93 -34.80 -9.67
C LEU A 247 10.45 -34.90 -8.22
N LEU A 248 11.75 -35.12 -8.02
CA LEU A 248 12.36 -35.14 -6.69
C LEU A 248 12.22 -33.80 -5.96
N ASN A 249 12.45 -32.68 -6.65
CA ASN A 249 12.30 -31.34 -6.07
C ASN A 249 10.83 -31.01 -5.73
N LEU A 250 9.88 -31.49 -6.54
CA LEU A 250 8.46 -31.40 -6.24
C LEU A 250 8.10 -32.22 -4.98
N GLY A 251 8.64 -33.43 -4.85
CA GLY A 251 8.49 -34.26 -3.65
C GLY A 251 9.03 -33.57 -2.40
N LEU A 252 10.19 -32.92 -2.48
CA LEU A 252 10.76 -32.13 -1.38
C LEU A 252 9.86 -30.93 -1.02
N LEU A 253 9.32 -30.22 -2.00
CA LEU A 253 8.39 -29.11 -1.76
C LEU A 253 7.13 -29.57 -1.00
N ILE A 254 6.55 -30.70 -1.40
CA ILE A 254 5.39 -31.30 -0.74
C ILE A 254 5.76 -31.75 0.68
N GLY A 255 6.91 -32.41 0.86
CA GLY A 255 7.37 -32.86 2.18
C GLY A 255 7.53 -31.71 3.17
N ILE A 256 8.23 -30.64 2.77
CA ILE A 256 8.47 -29.48 3.64
C ILE A 256 7.15 -28.76 3.97
N SER A 257 6.23 -28.62 3.02
CA SER A 257 4.94 -27.96 3.25
C SER A 257 4.02 -28.75 4.20
N ILE A 258 4.00 -30.08 4.11
CA ILE A 258 3.26 -30.94 5.05
C ILE A 258 3.82 -30.80 6.47
N VAL A 259 5.14 -30.86 6.62
CA VAL A 259 5.79 -30.69 7.94
C VAL A 259 5.46 -29.31 8.52
N ALA A 260 5.51 -28.26 7.70
CA ALA A 260 5.18 -26.92 8.12
C ALA A 260 3.70 -26.81 8.59
N LEU A 261 2.76 -27.45 7.89
CA LEU A 261 1.35 -27.47 8.29
C LEU A 261 1.14 -28.13 9.65
N ILE A 262 1.86 -29.22 9.92
CA ILE A 262 1.81 -29.91 11.22
C ILE A 262 2.31 -28.97 12.32
N ILE A 263 3.45 -28.30 12.10
CA ILE A 263 4.02 -27.32 13.03
C ILE A 263 3.01 -26.20 13.32
N ALA A 264 2.41 -25.63 12.28
CA ALA A 264 1.42 -24.56 12.39
C ALA A 264 0.19 -24.98 13.22
N TYR A 265 -0.29 -26.22 13.05
CA TYR A 265 -1.40 -26.75 13.83
C TYR A 265 -1.10 -26.80 15.34
N PHE A 266 0.08 -27.29 15.73
CA PHE A 266 0.47 -27.38 17.13
C PHE A 266 0.70 -26.00 17.77
N LEU A 267 1.44 -25.12 17.10
CA LEU A 267 1.68 -23.75 17.57
C LEU A 267 0.39 -22.96 17.70
N GLY A 268 -0.49 -23.09 16.70
CA GLY A 268 -1.74 -22.37 16.71
C GLY A 268 -2.67 -22.77 17.85
N LYS A 269 -2.76 -24.08 18.17
CA LYS A 269 -3.55 -24.57 19.30
C LYS A 269 -3.09 -23.99 20.64
N LEU A 270 -1.77 -23.89 20.86
CA LEU A 270 -1.19 -23.36 22.09
C LEU A 270 -1.40 -21.84 22.21
N MET A 271 -1.12 -21.11 21.14
CA MET A 271 -1.12 -19.65 21.16
C MET A 271 -2.54 -19.05 21.09
N TYR A 272 -3.46 -19.67 20.34
CA TYR A 272 -4.84 -19.17 20.22
C TYR A 272 -5.56 -19.10 21.57
N LYS A 273 -5.36 -20.10 22.44
CA LYS A 273 -5.93 -20.12 23.80
C LYS A 273 -5.43 -18.94 24.65
N LYS A 274 -4.13 -18.63 24.56
CA LYS A 274 -3.48 -17.52 25.28
C LYS A 274 -3.96 -16.14 24.80
N ILE A 275 -4.21 -16.01 23.49
CA ILE A 275 -4.66 -14.75 22.90
C ILE A 275 -6.13 -14.48 23.22
N LEU A 276 -6.99 -15.51 23.17
CA LEU A 276 -8.41 -15.39 23.52
C LEU A 276 -8.60 -14.90 24.96
N SER A 277 -7.81 -15.42 25.91
CA SER A 277 -7.86 -14.98 27.31
C SER A 277 -7.43 -13.54 27.53
N ARG A 278 -6.58 -12.97 26.65
CA ARG A 278 -6.07 -11.61 26.81
C ARG A 278 -7.04 -10.56 26.27
N ASN A 279 -7.68 -10.82 25.13
CA ASN A 279 -8.64 -9.88 24.52
C ASN A 279 -9.84 -9.59 25.44
N LEU A 280 -10.28 -10.57 26.23
CA LEU A 280 -11.38 -10.41 27.20
C LEU A 280 -11.03 -9.46 28.35
N ASN A 281 -9.75 -9.43 28.78
CA ASN A 281 -9.32 -8.62 29.92
C ASN A 281 -9.17 -7.13 29.59
N VAL A 282 -9.07 -6.76 28.31
CA VAL A 282 -8.85 -5.37 27.87
C VAL A 282 -10.09 -4.48 28.06
N TYR A 283 -11.30 -5.04 28.04
CA TYR A 283 -12.54 -4.27 28.26
C TYR A 283 -12.73 -3.83 29.73
N SER A 284 -11.92 -4.32 30.66
CA SER A 284 -12.14 -4.14 32.11
C SER A 284 -11.30 -3.04 32.77
N GLU A 285 -10.21 -2.56 32.16
CA GLU A 285 -9.45 -1.43 32.74
C GLU A 285 -10.07 -0.09 32.37
N ARG A 286 -11.22 0.23 32.98
CA ARG A 286 -11.68 1.62 33.04
C ARG A 286 -10.78 2.40 33.99
N LYS A 287 -9.65 2.92 33.49
CA LYS A 287 -8.90 3.92 34.25
C LYS A 287 -9.74 5.18 34.36
N ASN A 288 -10.12 5.55 35.59
CA ASN A 288 -10.78 6.81 35.90
C ASN A 288 -9.83 7.97 35.58
N ILE A 289 -10.01 8.58 34.41
CA ILE A 289 -9.21 9.73 33.95
C ILE A 289 -9.43 10.97 34.85
N LEU A 290 -10.52 10.97 35.64
CA LEU A 290 -10.95 12.09 36.48
C LEU A 290 -10.16 12.28 37.79
N GLU A 291 -9.37 11.30 38.25
CA GLU A 291 -8.66 11.41 39.53
C GLU A 291 -7.29 12.09 39.43
N ASN A 292 -6.58 12.00 38.30
CA ASN A 292 -5.15 12.35 38.26
C ASN A 292 -4.76 13.65 37.52
N ASN A 293 -5.69 14.40 36.92
CA ASN A 293 -5.32 15.61 36.14
C ASN A 293 -6.39 16.71 36.18
N LYS A 294 -6.71 17.25 37.35
CA LYS A 294 -7.57 18.45 37.45
C LYS A 294 -6.81 19.75 37.15
N ASP A 295 -5.51 19.79 37.41
CA ASP A 295 -4.75 21.06 37.40
C ASP A 295 -4.03 21.40 36.08
N LYS A 296 -4.07 20.52 35.08
CA LYS A 296 -3.42 20.74 33.76
C LYS A 296 -4.37 21.19 32.65
N VAL A 297 -5.65 21.46 32.95
CA VAL A 297 -6.71 21.51 31.93
C VAL A 297 -6.80 22.84 31.17
N VAL A 298 -6.21 23.94 31.66
CA VAL A 298 -6.40 25.26 31.01
C VAL A 298 -5.09 25.99 30.76
N VAL A 299 -4.37 25.58 29.73
CA VAL A 299 -3.31 26.42 29.14
C VAL A 299 -3.99 27.40 28.18
N ARG A 300 -3.87 28.71 28.43
CA ARG A 300 -4.37 29.76 27.52
C ARG A 300 -3.65 29.64 26.17
N SER A 301 -4.33 29.08 25.17
CA SER A 301 -3.87 29.09 23.78
C SER A 301 -4.71 30.04 22.93
N SER A 302 -4.12 30.66 21.91
CA SER A 302 -4.89 31.47 20.96
C SER A 302 -5.94 30.62 20.24
N VAL A 303 -7.11 31.20 19.95
CA VAL A 303 -8.25 30.51 19.32
C VAL A 303 -7.84 29.78 18.03
N ARG A 304 -7.01 30.42 17.19
CA ARG A 304 -6.47 29.81 15.96
C ARG A 304 -5.60 28.59 16.24
N LYS A 305 -4.70 28.68 17.22
CA LYS A 305 -3.81 27.57 17.61
C LYS A 305 -4.61 26.40 18.18
N ALA A 306 -5.64 26.68 18.99
CA ALA A 306 -6.53 25.66 19.52
C ALA A 306 -7.26 24.89 18.41
N MET A 307 -7.79 25.61 17.40
CA MET A 307 -8.46 24.98 16.25
C MET A 307 -7.50 24.15 15.39
N ILE A 308 -6.28 24.65 15.13
CA ILE A 308 -5.24 23.91 14.40
C ILE A 308 -4.85 22.62 15.16
N LEU A 309 -4.64 22.72 16.47
CA LEU A 309 -4.29 21.57 17.32
C LEU A 309 -5.43 20.56 17.41
N ARG A 310 -6.68 21.02 17.45
CA ARG A 310 -7.87 20.16 17.39
C ARG A 310 -7.84 19.32 16.13
N GLU A 311 -7.68 19.96 14.98
CA GLU A 311 -7.70 19.28 13.68
C GLU A 311 -6.53 18.31 13.51
N LEU A 312 -5.30 18.71 13.88
CA LEU A 312 -4.14 17.82 13.88
C LEU A 312 -4.36 16.59 14.78
N ARG A 313 -4.94 16.80 15.96
CA ARG A 313 -5.24 15.70 16.87
C ARG A 313 -6.30 14.77 16.30
N THR A 314 -7.32 15.27 15.61
CA THR A 314 -8.31 14.43 14.93
C THR A 314 -7.67 13.55 13.85
N ILE A 315 -6.72 14.09 13.07
CA ILE A 315 -5.99 13.33 12.05
C ILE A 315 -5.10 12.25 12.69
N LEU A 316 -4.41 12.58 13.78
CA LEU A 316 -3.46 11.66 14.43
C LEU A 316 -4.14 10.62 15.34
N ARG A 317 -5.31 10.95 15.90
CA ARG A 317 -6.05 10.09 16.82
C ARG A 317 -6.66 8.90 16.10
N ASP A 318 -7.22 9.13 14.92
CA ASP A 318 -7.87 8.09 14.13
C ASP A 318 -6.91 7.53 13.09
N PRO A 319 -6.51 6.26 13.19
CA PRO A 319 -5.47 5.76 12.31
C PRO A 319 -5.88 5.67 10.83
N SER A 320 -7.18 5.52 10.53
CA SER A 320 -7.69 5.58 9.15
C SER A 320 -7.41 6.97 8.53
N ASN A 321 -7.62 8.02 9.33
CA ASN A 321 -7.30 9.38 8.94
C ASN A 321 -5.78 9.54 8.80
N PHE A 322 -5.00 9.03 9.75
CA PHE A 322 -3.54 9.08 9.67
C PHE A 322 -2.98 8.42 8.39
N ILE A 323 -3.50 7.26 7.98
CA ILE A 323 -3.06 6.56 6.76
C ILE A 323 -3.32 7.41 5.52
N ASN A 324 -4.58 7.82 5.32
CA ASN A 324 -4.99 8.48 4.09
C ASN A 324 -4.51 9.94 4.02
N CYS A 325 -4.27 10.58 5.18
CA CYS A 325 -3.78 11.95 5.26
C CYS A 325 -2.24 12.05 5.30
N VAL A 326 -1.56 11.26 6.13
CA VAL A 326 -0.12 11.43 6.40
C VAL A 326 0.72 10.37 5.71
N VAL A 327 0.35 9.10 5.79
CA VAL A 327 1.20 8.01 5.25
C VAL A 327 1.20 8.02 3.72
N MET A 328 0.07 8.35 3.09
CA MET A 328 -0.04 8.46 1.63
C MET A 328 0.91 9.51 1.03
N ILE A 329 1.26 10.54 1.80
CA ILE A 329 2.25 11.56 1.41
C ILE A 329 3.64 10.97 1.25
N VAL A 330 3.98 9.93 2.01
CA VAL A 330 5.29 9.27 1.95
C VAL A 330 5.33 8.21 0.86
N TYR A 331 4.23 7.50 0.61
CA TYR A 331 4.19 6.41 -0.37
C TYR A 331 4.37 6.89 -1.81
N MET A 332 3.61 7.91 -2.25
CA MET A 332 3.63 8.35 -3.65
C MET A 332 5.00 8.87 -4.14
N PRO A 333 5.73 9.71 -3.40
CA PRO A 333 7.05 10.19 -3.84
C PRO A 333 8.05 9.04 -3.97
N ILE A 334 7.99 8.04 -3.08
CA ILE A 334 8.88 6.87 -3.14
C ILE A 334 8.63 6.08 -4.43
N PHE A 335 7.37 5.80 -4.77
CA PHE A 335 7.04 5.12 -6.03
C PHE A 335 7.57 5.89 -7.24
N ILE A 336 7.30 7.18 -7.30
CA ILE A 336 7.73 8.05 -8.40
C ILE A 336 9.27 8.10 -8.49
N PHE A 337 9.96 8.23 -7.36
CA PHE A 337 11.42 8.23 -7.29
C PHE A 337 12.05 6.95 -7.86
N ILE A 338 11.46 5.78 -7.58
CA ILE A 338 11.90 4.49 -8.15
C ILE A 338 11.74 4.47 -9.67
N PHE A 339 10.62 4.97 -10.19
CA PHE A 339 10.41 5.08 -11.64
C PHE A 339 11.43 6.01 -12.29
N PHE A 340 11.77 7.14 -11.67
CA PHE A 340 12.78 8.08 -12.19
C PHE A 340 14.19 7.51 -12.22
N ILE A 341 14.60 6.74 -11.20
CA ILE A 341 15.91 6.06 -11.20
C ILE A 341 16.02 5.07 -12.38
N LYS A 342 14.94 4.36 -12.70
CA LYS A 342 14.94 3.34 -13.76
C LYS A 342 14.72 3.88 -15.17
N GLY A 343 13.93 4.95 -15.33
CA GLY A 343 13.43 5.37 -16.63
C GLY A 343 14.49 5.89 -17.61
N ASN A 344 15.76 6.01 -17.21
CA ASN A 344 16.83 6.67 -17.96
C ASN A 344 16.43 8.08 -18.49
N ILE A 345 15.40 8.69 -17.88
CA ILE A 345 14.87 10.01 -18.25
C ILE A 345 15.90 11.12 -17.95
N LEU A 346 16.91 10.80 -17.13
CA LEU A 346 18.05 11.64 -16.81
C LEU A 346 19.21 11.51 -17.82
N ALA A 347 19.08 10.74 -18.90
CA ALA A 347 20.05 10.62 -19.98
C ALA A 347 19.95 11.76 -21.01
N GLY A 348 19.66 12.98 -20.55
CA GLY A 348 19.95 14.17 -21.36
C GLY A 348 21.45 14.44 -21.32
N ASP A 349 22.10 14.52 -22.48
CA ASP A 349 23.56 14.71 -22.59
C ASP A 349 24.08 16.04 -22.02
N THR A 350 23.19 16.99 -21.68
CA THR A 350 23.56 18.30 -21.10
C THR A 350 22.95 18.52 -19.72
N GLN A 351 23.73 19.13 -18.82
CA GLN A 351 23.30 19.44 -17.45
C GLN A 351 22.08 20.39 -17.41
N LEU A 352 21.93 21.26 -18.42
CA LEU A 352 20.77 22.15 -18.58
C LEU A 352 19.49 21.39 -18.92
N ALA A 353 19.55 20.35 -19.77
CA ALA A 353 18.39 19.51 -20.06
C ALA A 353 17.94 18.75 -18.81
N LYS A 354 18.89 18.24 -18.01
CA LYS A 354 18.59 17.58 -16.74
C LYS A 354 17.91 18.52 -15.75
N ASP A 355 18.43 19.73 -15.57
CA ASP A 355 17.86 20.72 -14.64
C ASP A 355 16.45 21.18 -15.08
N THR A 356 16.19 21.28 -16.38
CA THR A 356 14.85 21.62 -16.92
C THR A 356 13.84 20.49 -16.69
N ILE A 357 14.25 19.24 -16.90
CA ILE A 357 13.44 18.05 -16.64
C ILE A 357 13.16 17.90 -15.14
N ILE A 358 14.17 18.12 -14.30
CA ILE A 358 14.01 18.09 -12.84
C ILE A 358 12.97 19.14 -12.43
N MET A 359 13.04 20.35 -12.98
CA MET A 359 12.10 21.40 -12.64
C MET A 359 10.65 21.07 -13.04
N ALA A 360 10.41 20.70 -14.30
CA ALA A 360 9.08 20.32 -14.77
C ALA A 360 8.54 19.10 -14.01
N SER A 361 9.40 18.12 -13.72
CA SER A 361 8.99 16.94 -12.95
C SER A 361 8.66 17.28 -11.49
N THR A 362 9.33 18.25 -10.85
CA THR A 362 9.05 18.59 -9.45
C THR A 362 7.60 19.01 -9.23
N PHE A 363 7.03 19.81 -10.13
CA PHE A 363 5.61 20.18 -10.11
C PHE A 363 4.71 18.94 -10.18
N ILE A 364 4.99 18.02 -11.10
CA ILE A 364 4.16 16.83 -11.33
C ILE A 364 4.23 15.89 -10.14
N VAL A 365 5.42 15.65 -9.60
CA VAL A 365 5.62 14.81 -8.43
C VAL A 365 4.90 15.40 -7.23
N THR A 366 5.06 16.68 -6.94
CA THR A 366 4.35 17.29 -5.80
C THR A 366 2.85 17.35 -6.02
N ALA A 367 2.39 17.57 -7.26
CA ALA A 367 0.98 17.57 -7.55
C ALA A 367 0.33 16.20 -7.35
N LEU A 368 0.94 15.13 -7.84
CA LEU A 368 0.43 13.76 -7.70
C LEU A 368 0.46 13.28 -6.25
N THR A 369 1.50 13.62 -5.51
CA THR A 369 1.65 13.20 -4.11
C THR A 369 0.63 13.87 -3.21
N ILE A 370 0.28 15.14 -3.49
CA ILE A 370 -0.74 15.87 -2.75
C ILE A 370 -2.15 15.44 -3.18
N ALA A 371 -2.37 15.23 -4.48
CA ALA A 371 -3.65 14.72 -4.98
C ALA A 371 -3.98 13.31 -4.46
N GLY A 372 -2.95 12.48 -4.26
CA GLY A 372 -3.08 11.14 -3.67
C GLY A 372 -3.46 11.16 -2.20
N ASN A 373 -3.15 12.24 -1.47
CA ASN A 373 -3.55 12.38 -0.07
C ASN A 373 -4.96 13.00 0.05
N SER A 374 -5.64 12.68 1.15
CA SER A 374 -7.01 13.13 1.37
C SER A 374 -7.14 14.27 2.38
N VAL A 375 -6.05 14.96 2.75
CA VAL A 375 -6.05 15.93 3.87
C VAL A 375 -7.01 17.08 3.61
N ALA A 376 -6.90 17.70 2.43
CA ALA A 376 -7.74 18.84 2.04
C ALA A 376 -9.12 18.40 1.54
N SER A 377 -9.17 17.29 0.79
CA SER A 377 -10.39 16.76 0.15
C SER A 377 -11.36 16.07 1.11
N THR A 378 -11.00 15.97 2.39
CA THR A 378 -11.89 15.50 3.47
C THR A 378 -11.94 16.45 4.67
N ALA A 379 -11.44 17.68 4.55
CA ALA A 379 -11.33 18.61 5.69
C ALA A 379 -12.68 18.94 6.39
N LEU A 380 -13.79 18.99 5.64
CA LEU A 380 -15.14 19.13 6.18
C LEU A 380 -15.78 17.77 6.41
N SER A 381 -15.63 16.83 5.47
CA SER A 381 -16.24 15.50 5.57
C SER A 381 -15.73 14.68 6.76
N ARG A 382 -14.50 14.92 7.25
CA ARG A 382 -13.92 14.29 8.45
C ARG A 382 -14.66 14.64 9.74
N GLU A 383 -15.36 15.77 9.81
CA GLU A 383 -16.14 16.10 11.01
C GLU A 383 -17.43 15.27 11.08
N GLY A 384 -17.91 14.75 9.95
CA GLY A 384 -19.04 13.84 9.93
C GLY A 384 -20.28 14.40 10.65
N LYS A 385 -20.91 13.55 11.45
CA LYS A 385 -22.06 13.94 12.28
C LYS A 385 -21.68 14.95 13.37
N GLU A 386 -20.42 15.07 13.76
CA GLU A 386 -19.97 16.00 14.81
C GLU A 386 -19.84 17.45 14.31
N ILE A 387 -20.18 17.73 13.04
CA ILE A 387 -20.19 19.08 12.49
C ILE A 387 -21.09 20.05 13.29
N PHE A 388 -22.11 19.55 14.00
CA PHE A 388 -22.94 20.38 14.88
C PHE A 388 -22.08 21.07 15.96
N ILE A 389 -21.08 20.37 16.51
CA ILE A 389 -20.18 20.92 17.54
C ILE A 389 -19.41 22.12 16.96
N SER A 390 -18.92 22.01 15.73
CA SER A 390 -18.23 23.10 15.04
C SER A 390 -19.09 24.35 14.85
N LYS A 391 -20.43 24.21 14.80
CA LYS A 391 -21.35 25.35 14.70
C LYS A 391 -21.66 26.03 16.04
N TYR A 392 -21.69 25.26 17.13
CA TYR A 392 -21.96 25.82 18.46
C TYR A 392 -20.73 26.50 19.08
N ILE A 393 -19.53 26.21 18.58
CA ILE A 393 -18.31 26.86 19.05
C ILE A 393 -18.34 28.35 18.67
N PRO A 394 -18.10 29.28 19.61
CA PRO A 394 -18.15 30.73 19.39
C PRO A 394 -16.89 31.21 18.64
N VAL A 395 -16.67 30.71 17.43
CA VAL A 395 -15.54 31.05 16.57
C VAL A 395 -16.03 31.22 15.14
N ASP A 396 -15.67 32.34 14.53
CA ASP A 396 -16.03 32.66 13.15
C ASP A 396 -15.72 31.52 12.18
N TYR A 397 -16.66 31.21 11.29
CA TYR A 397 -16.49 30.18 10.25
C TYR A 397 -15.25 30.45 9.37
N LYS A 398 -14.88 31.72 9.16
CA LYS A 398 -13.64 32.09 8.44
C LYS A 398 -12.40 31.54 9.14
N VAL A 399 -12.34 31.65 10.47
CA VAL A 399 -11.22 31.14 11.28
C VAL A 399 -11.20 29.61 11.25
N GLN A 400 -12.36 28.95 11.24
CA GLN A 400 -12.45 27.50 11.12
C GLN A 400 -11.91 27.00 9.76
N ILE A 401 -12.32 27.62 8.64
CA ILE A 401 -11.80 27.30 7.30
C ILE A 401 -10.29 27.51 7.24
N GLN A 402 -9.80 28.66 7.72
CA GLN A 402 -8.37 28.97 7.73
C GLN A 402 -7.57 27.99 8.58
N SER A 403 -8.09 27.57 9.74
CA SER A 403 -7.41 26.59 10.59
C SER A 403 -7.23 25.23 9.88
N LYS A 404 -8.24 24.78 9.13
CA LYS A 404 -8.18 23.55 8.33
C LYS A 404 -7.20 23.67 7.15
N LEU A 405 -7.16 24.82 6.49
CA LEU A 405 -6.15 25.09 5.45
C LEU A 405 -4.72 25.04 6.01
N ILE A 406 -4.48 25.69 7.15
CA ILE A 406 -3.16 25.68 7.80
C ILE A 406 -2.74 24.25 8.15
N VAL A 407 -3.67 23.42 8.64
CA VAL A 407 -3.40 22.01 8.92
C VAL A 407 -3.04 21.25 7.64
N SER A 408 -3.73 21.52 6.53
CA SER A 408 -3.36 20.94 5.24
C SER A 408 -1.96 21.35 4.81
N PHE A 409 -1.54 22.60 5.02
CA PHE A 409 -0.18 23.04 4.71
C PHE A 409 0.87 22.39 5.61
N ILE A 410 0.59 22.26 6.92
CA ILE A 410 1.51 21.60 7.86
C ILE A 410 1.73 20.13 7.46
N VAL A 411 0.65 19.40 7.18
CA VAL A 411 0.73 17.98 6.83
C VAL A 411 1.38 17.79 5.45
N ASN A 412 0.99 18.59 4.45
CA ASN A 412 1.60 18.54 3.11
C ASN A 412 3.03 19.08 3.08
N GLY A 413 3.47 19.82 4.10
CA GLY A 413 4.85 20.29 4.23
C GLY A 413 5.88 19.16 4.31
N LEU A 414 5.46 17.94 4.70
CA LEU A 414 6.30 16.75 4.63
C LEU A 414 6.80 16.45 3.20
N VAL A 415 6.03 16.81 2.17
CA VAL A 415 6.42 16.68 0.77
C VAL A 415 7.67 17.52 0.48
N LEU A 416 7.80 18.71 1.06
CA LEU A 416 8.96 19.59 0.85
C LEU A 416 10.25 18.93 1.35
N ILE A 417 10.20 18.31 2.54
CA ILE A 417 11.35 17.63 3.13
C ILE A 417 11.79 16.46 2.24
N LEU A 418 10.84 15.66 1.75
CA LEU A 418 11.11 14.56 0.83
C LEU A 418 11.63 15.06 -0.52
N GLY A 419 11.06 16.14 -1.05
CA GLY A 419 11.48 16.79 -2.29
C GLY A 419 12.93 17.27 -2.22
N ILE A 420 13.34 17.90 -1.11
CA ILE A 420 14.73 18.30 -0.88
C ILE A 420 15.65 17.08 -0.90
N ALA A 421 15.30 16.01 -0.18
CA ALA A 421 16.12 14.81 -0.11
C ALA A 421 16.34 14.17 -1.50
N ILE A 422 15.28 14.12 -2.32
CA ILE A 422 15.34 13.62 -3.70
C ILE A 422 16.23 14.50 -4.58
N LEU A 423 16.09 15.82 -4.48
CA LEU A 423 16.87 16.77 -5.29
C LEU A 423 18.36 16.76 -4.94
N ILE A 424 18.71 16.61 -3.65
CA ILE A 424 20.09 16.44 -3.20
C ILE A 424 20.68 15.14 -3.76
N TYR A 425 19.91 14.04 -3.73
CA TYR A 425 20.35 12.77 -4.30
C TYR A 425 20.61 12.86 -5.81
N LEU A 426 19.79 13.62 -6.54
CA LEU A 426 19.93 13.84 -7.98
C LEU A 426 21.08 14.79 -8.36
N LYS A 427 21.83 15.34 -7.39
CA LYS A 427 22.95 16.28 -7.60
C LYS A 427 22.56 17.49 -8.46
N SER A 428 21.37 18.04 -8.27
CA SER A 428 20.92 19.24 -9.00
C SER A 428 21.65 20.51 -8.53
N SER A 429 21.68 21.54 -9.37
CA SER A 429 22.30 22.82 -9.04
C SER A 429 21.57 23.53 -7.88
N PRO A 430 22.27 24.24 -6.97
CA PRO A 430 21.64 24.89 -5.81
C PRO A 430 20.50 25.86 -6.17
N LEU A 431 20.62 26.51 -7.33
CA LEU A 431 19.62 27.43 -7.85
C LEU A 431 18.31 26.70 -8.23
N VAL A 432 18.41 25.52 -8.85
CA VAL A 432 17.25 24.69 -9.21
C VAL A 432 16.60 24.09 -7.97
N ILE A 433 17.35 23.80 -6.91
CA ILE A 433 16.79 23.37 -5.63
C ILE A 433 15.91 24.47 -5.03
N VAL A 434 16.37 25.72 -5.00
CA VAL A 434 15.57 26.84 -4.46
C VAL A 434 14.32 27.10 -5.33
N MET A 435 14.49 27.12 -6.66
CA MET A 435 13.37 27.35 -7.58
C MET A 435 12.32 26.24 -7.50
N SER A 436 12.75 24.98 -7.48
CA SER A 436 11.83 23.86 -7.31
C SER A 436 11.13 23.93 -5.96
N LEU A 437 11.79 24.30 -4.86
CA LEU A 437 11.11 24.46 -3.56
C LEU A 437 9.98 25.49 -3.60
N LEU A 438 10.19 26.62 -4.26
CA LEU A 438 9.15 27.65 -4.42
C LEU A 438 7.97 27.12 -5.25
N VAL A 439 8.24 26.37 -6.32
CA VAL A 439 7.20 25.70 -7.11
C VAL A 439 6.44 24.69 -6.25
N GLN A 440 7.14 23.86 -5.48
CA GLN A 440 6.51 22.88 -4.58
C GLN A 440 5.60 23.56 -3.56
N MET A 441 6.04 24.66 -2.93
CA MET A 441 5.20 25.46 -2.03
C MET A 441 3.94 25.98 -2.74
N GLY A 442 4.09 26.52 -3.96
CA GLY A 442 2.95 26.97 -4.77
C GLY A 442 1.96 25.85 -5.09
N THR A 443 2.47 24.66 -5.47
CA THR A 443 1.63 23.48 -5.75
C THR A 443 0.85 23.03 -4.52
N ILE A 444 1.48 23.04 -3.33
CA ILE A 444 0.83 22.70 -2.07
C ILE A 444 -0.36 23.62 -1.82
N VAL A 445 -0.19 24.92 -2.03
CA VAL A 445 -1.27 25.90 -1.84
C VAL A 445 -2.39 25.69 -2.84
N ALA A 446 -2.09 25.60 -4.14
CA ALA A 446 -3.11 25.49 -5.17
C ALA A 446 -3.97 24.22 -5.04
N ILE A 447 -3.32 23.07 -4.83
CA ILE A 447 -4.01 21.76 -4.81
C ILE A 447 -4.81 21.56 -3.53
N SER A 448 -4.30 22.02 -2.38
CA SER A 448 -5.07 21.96 -1.13
C SER A 448 -6.30 22.88 -1.15
N LEU A 449 -6.19 24.08 -1.73
CA LEU A 449 -7.36 24.94 -1.95
C LEU A 449 -8.40 24.26 -2.85
N TRP A 450 -7.95 23.65 -3.96
CA TRP A 450 -8.83 22.93 -4.87
C TRP A 450 -9.52 21.73 -4.21
N GLY A 451 -8.75 20.89 -3.52
CA GLY A 451 -9.27 19.73 -2.79
C GLY A 451 -10.29 20.14 -1.73
N MET A 452 -10.04 21.23 -1.02
CA MET A 452 -10.97 21.74 -0.02
C MET A 452 -12.24 22.31 -0.66
N ILE A 453 -12.17 23.03 -1.79
CA ILE A 453 -13.37 23.49 -2.50
C ILE A 453 -14.27 22.31 -2.89
N LEU A 454 -13.69 21.23 -3.44
CA LEU A 454 -14.45 20.03 -3.78
C LEU A 454 -15.08 19.38 -2.55
N ASP A 455 -14.42 19.45 -1.40
CA ASP A 455 -14.97 18.92 -0.18
C ASP A 455 -16.19 19.72 0.30
N TYR A 456 -16.07 21.04 0.33
CA TYR A 456 -17.11 21.97 0.75
C TYR A 456 -18.32 22.01 -0.20
N LEU A 457 -18.12 21.75 -1.49
CA LEU A 457 -19.21 21.66 -2.47
C LEU A 457 -20.09 20.43 -2.29
N SER A 458 -19.55 19.34 -1.76
CA SER A 458 -20.25 18.04 -1.68
C SER A 458 -19.89 17.23 -0.43
N PRO A 459 -20.04 17.78 0.78
CA PRO A 459 -19.53 17.17 2.00
C PRO A 459 -20.22 15.82 2.29
N LYS A 460 -19.43 14.82 2.68
CA LYS A 460 -19.91 13.50 3.08
C LYS A 460 -19.94 13.42 4.59
N LEU A 461 -21.08 13.77 5.19
CA LEU A 461 -21.24 13.84 6.65
C LEU A 461 -21.78 12.54 7.26
N GLU A 462 -22.46 11.72 6.48
CA GLU A 462 -23.04 10.45 6.93
C GLU A 462 -22.05 9.29 6.72
N TRP A 463 -21.16 9.10 7.68
CA TRP A 463 -20.32 7.91 7.76
C TRP A 463 -20.45 7.26 9.15
N THR A 464 -20.53 5.92 9.18
CA THR A 464 -20.57 5.11 10.41
C THR A 464 -19.18 4.73 10.89
N ASP A 465 -18.23 4.58 9.96
CA ASP A 465 -16.82 4.28 10.21
C ASP A 465 -15.92 5.21 9.39
N THR A 466 -14.79 5.61 9.97
CA THR A 466 -13.77 6.44 9.31
C THR A 466 -13.18 5.78 8.06
N LYS A 467 -13.32 4.46 7.88
CA LYS A 467 -12.93 3.75 6.65
C LYS A 467 -13.90 4.00 5.49
N ASN A 468 -15.20 4.09 5.77
CA ASN A 468 -16.24 4.34 4.76
C ASN A 468 -16.14 5.75 4.16
N LEU A 469 -15.57 6.69 4.92
CA LEU A 469 -15.26 8.03 4.44
C LEU A 469 -14.30 8.00 3.24
N TYR A 470 -13.28 7.15 3.27
CA TYR A 470 -12.23 7.10 2.25
C TYR A 470 -12.57 6.17 1.08
N SER A 471 -13.18 5.00 1.34
CA SER A 471 -13.42 3.98 0.32
C SER A 471 -14.37 4.42 -0.79
N LYS A 472 -15.32 5.31 -0.50
CA LYS A 472 -16.28 5.84 -1.48
C LYS A 472 -15.95 7.26 -1.93
N ASN A 473 -14.80 7.83 -1.57
CA ASN A 473 -14.48 9.21 -1.91
C ASN A 473 -13.69 9.29 -3.22
N PHE A 474 -14.38 9.62 -4.31
CA PHE A 474 -13.77 9.85 -5.63
C PHE A 474 -13.17 11.26 -5.80
N LYS A 475 -13.33 12.16 -4.82
CA LYS A 475 -12.80 13.54 -4.91
C LYS A 475 -11.27 13.60 -5.08
N PRO A 476 -10.45 12.81 -4.34
CA PRO A 476 -9.00 12.76 -4.57
C PRO A 476 -8.65 12.34 -6.01
N LEU A 477 -9.40 11.40 -6.60
CA LEU A 477 -9.20 10.97 -7.97
C LEU A 477 -9.50 12.07 -8.99
N LEU A 478 -10.54 12.90 -8.76
CA LEU A 478 -10.82 14.08 -9.59
C LEU A 478 -9.70 15.12 -9.52
N VAL A 479 -9.16 15.37 -8.32
CA VAL A 479 -7.99 16.24 -8.14
C VAL A 479 -6.79 15.69 -8.91
N MET A 480 -6.56 14.38 -8.84
CA MET A 480 -5.46 13.69 -9.53
C MET A 480 -5.55 13.81 -11.06
N LEU A 481 -6.73 13.62 -11.66
CA LEU A 481 -6.92 13.77 -13.11
C LEU A 481 -6.60 15.19 -13.60
N ILE A 482 -7.03 16.21 -12.86
CA ILE A 482 -6.72 17.61 -13.19
C ILE A 482 -5.21 17.87 -13.06
N CYS A 483 -4.57 17.33 -12.03
CA CYS A 483 -3.12 17.43 -11.85
C CYS A 483 -2.35 16.75 -13.00
N LEU A 484 -2.86 15.64 -13.55
CA LEU A 484 -2.26 14.98 -14.72
C LEU A 484 -2.38 15.81 -15.99
N VAL A 485 -3.52 16.49 -16.21
CA VAL A 485 -3.69 17.39 -17.37
C VAL A 485 -2.74 18.58 -17.28
N ILE A 486 -2.64 19.21 -16.11
CA ILE A 486 -1.70 20.32 -15.88
C ILE A 486 -0.25 19.84 -15.95
N GLY A 487 0.03 18.63 -15.45
CA GLY A 487 1.34 17.99 -15.56
C GLY A 487 1.73 17.67 -17.00
N GLY A 488 0.80 17.21 -17.83
CA GLY A 488 1.01 16.98 -19.26
C GLY A 488 1.31 18.26 -20.03
N PHE A 489 0.64 19.37 -19.70
CA PHE A 489 0.96 20.69 -20.24
C PHE A 489 2.39 21.12 -19.88
N ASN A 490 2.82 20.85 -18.65
CA ASN A 490 4.18 21.12 -18.17
C ASN A 490 5.25 20.28 -18.87
N ILE A 491 4.96 19.03 -19.24
CA ILE A 491 5.86 18.22 -20.09
C ILE A 491 6.05 18.87 -21.46
N GLY A 492 5.01 19.50 -22.02
CA GLY A 492 5.11 20.27 -23.28
C GLY A 492 6.03 21.49 -23.18
N LEU A 493 6.18 22.09 -22.00
CA LEU A 493 7.08 23.22 -21.74
C LEU A 493 8.56 22.82 -21.66
N ILE A 494 8.89 21.52 -21.54
CA ILE A 494 10.28 21.01 -21.55
C ILE A 494 10.99 21.36 -22.87
N VAL A 495 10.23 21.59 -23.95
CA VAL A 495 10.75 22.02 -25.25
C VAL A 495 11.42 23.40 -25.20
N THR A 496 11.13 24.23 -24.20
CA THR A 496 11.65 25.61 -24.09
C THR A 496 13.09 25.72 -23.55
N GLN A 497 13.76 24.59 -23.30
CA GLN A 497 15.20 24.41 -22.96
C GLN A 497 15.81 25.24 -21.81
N SER A 498 15.08 26.18 -21.19
CA SER A 498 15.59 26.98 -20.09
C SER A 498 14.79 26.78 -18.79
N PRO A 499 15.45 26.39 -17.69
CA PRO A 499 14.78 26.14 -16.42
C PRO A 499 14.14 27.43 -15.85
N ILE A 500 14.73 28.60 -16.11
CA ILE A 500 14.23 29.87 -15.58
C ILE A 500 12.87 30.25 -16.16
N ILE A 501 12.64 30.00 -17.46
CA ILE A 501 11.37 30.31 -18.11
C ILE A 501 10.27 29.39 -17.58
N VAL A 502 10.56 28.08 -17.44
CA VAL A 502 9.63 27.10 -16.87
C VAL A 502 9.21 27.52 -15.46
N PHE A 503 10.17 27.92 -14.62
CA PHE A 503 9.89 28.42 -13.27
C PHE A 503 8.98 29.65 -13.24
N LEU A 504 9.26 30.65 -14.08
CA LEU A 504 8.46 31.89 -14.12
C LEU A 504 7.03 31.61 -14.57
N ILE A 505 6.85 30.71 -15.53
CA ILE A 505 5.53 30.28 -15.99
C ILE A 505 4.80 29.52 -14.87
N ASP A 506 5.45 28.54 -14.24
CA ASP A 506 4.83 27.74 -13.18
C ASP A 506 4.41 28.59 -11.99
N ILE A 507 5.29 29.47 -11.51
CA ILE A 507 5.03 30.27 -10.32
C ILE A 507 3.94 31.32 -10.57
N SER A 508 3.91 31.92 -11.78
CA SER A 508 2.88 32.89 -12.14
C SER A 508 1.50 32.25 -12.25
N ILE A 509 1.40 31.08 -12.89
CA ILE A 509 0.17 30.30 -12.97
C ILE A 509 -0.29 29.90 -11.57
N LEU A 510 0.61 29.36 -10.73
CA LEU A 510 0.29 28.94 -9.37
C LEU A 510 -0.19 30.09 -8.48
N LEU A 511 0.41 31.28 -8.59
CA LEU A 511 -0.03 32.48 -7.85
C LEU A 511 -1.41 32.95 -8.30
N ILE A 512 -1.66 33.04 -9.61
CA ILE A 512 -2.96 33.47 -10.14
C ILE A 512 -4.05 32.47 -9.74
N VAL A 513 -3.81 31.18 -9.94
CA VAL A 513 -4.76 30.11 -9.60
C VAL A 513 -5.03 30.10 -8.10
N SER A 514 -4.00 30.16 -7.25
CA SER A 514 -4.20 30.13 -5.79
C SER A 514 -5.00 31.33 -5.27
N LEU A 515 -4.81 32.54 -5.82
CA LEU A 515 -5.59 33.72 -5.46
C LEU A 515 -7.07 33.58 -5.85
N ILE A 516 -7.35 33.07 -7.05
CA ILE A 516 -8.72 32.83 -7.52
C ILE A 516 -9.38 31.75 -6.65
N LEU A 517 -8.70 30.63 -6.40
CA LEU A 517 -9.21 29.54 -5.59
C LEU A 517 -9.46 29.97 -4.14
N TYR A 518 -8.59 30.79 -3.55
CA TYR A 518 -8.80 31.29 -2.19
C TYR A 518 -10.07 32.15 -2.09
N LYS A 519 -10.32 33.05 -3.05
CA LYS A 519 -11.56 33.84 -3.09
C LYS A 519 -12.79 32.95 -3.22
N ILE A 520 -12.73 31.93 -4.08
CA ILE A 520 -13.82 30.96 -4.28
C ILE A 520 -14.08 30.16 -3.00
N LEU A 521 -13.02 29.65 -2.36
CA LEU A 521 -13.12 28.89 -1.11
C LEU A 521 -13.77 29.72 -0.01
N MET A 522 -13.35 30.98 0.17
CA MET A 522 -13.94 31.83 1.21
C MET A 522 -15.41 32.11 0.95
N LYS A 523 -15.84 32.29 -0.31
CA LYS A 523 -17.25 32.48 -0.65
C LYS A 523 -18.06 31.20 -0.46
N LYS A 524 -17.67 30.11 -1.13
CA LYS A 524 -18.39 28.83 -1.12
C LYS A 524 -18.33 28.13 0.23
N GLY A 525 -17.21 28.24 0.95
CA GLY A 525 -17.03 27.64 2.26
C GLY A 525 -17.96 28.25 3.31
N LEU A 526 -18.16 29.57 3.26
CA LEU A 526 -19.14 30.26 4.12
C LEU A 526 -20.58 29.88 3.76
N GLU A 527 -20.90 29.75 2.48
CA GLU A 527 -22.23 29.29 2.03
C GLU A 527 -22.51 27.85 2.49
N ALA A 528 -21.52 26.95 2.40
CA ALA A 528 -21.67 25.57 2.84
C ALA A 528 -21.93 25.46 4.35
N TYR A 529 -21.21 26.20 5.20
CA TYR A 529 -21.46 26.21 6.65
C TYR A 529 -22.84 26.77 7.03
N LYS A 530 -23.43 27.63 6.20
CA LYS A 530 -24.80 28.14 6.40
C LYS A 530 -25.88 27.18 5.95
N ARG A 531 -25.59 26.31 4.95
CA ARG A 531 -26.54 25.35 4.38
C ARG A 531 -26.62 24.06 5.19
N LEU A 532 -25.47 23.57 5.63
CA LEU A 532 -25.35 22.44 6.55
C LEU A 532 -25.94 22.85 7.87
#